data_AF-A0A699VZN8-F1
#
_entry.id   AF-A0A699VZN8-F1
#
_cell.length_a   1.000
_cell.length_b   1.000
_cell.length_c   1.000
_cell.angle_alpha   90.00
_cell.angle_beta   90.00
_cell.angle_gamma   90.00
#
_symmetry.space_group_name_H-M   'P 1'
#
loop_
_entity.id
_entity.type
_entity.pdbx_description
1 polymer ?
#
loop_
_entity_poly.entity_id
_entity_poly.type
_entity_poly.pdbx_seq_one_letter_code
_entity_poly.pdbx_strand_id
1 'polypeptide(L)' 'VEVSLGGCSFTWCHKTAAKRSKLDRFLVSESFLNSCPNINDITLGRYLSDHRPILLRDAHVDYGPTPF' A
#
# COMPACT_ATOMS: atom_id res chain seq x y z
N VAL A 1 3.47 -14.85 1.75
CA VAL A 1 4.38 -13.87 2.37
C VAL A 1 3.69 -12.51 2.40
N GLU A 2 3.77 -11.76 3.51
CA GLU A 2 3.22 -10.41 3.59
C GLU A 2 4.18 -9.41 2.94
N VAL A 3 3.66 -8.53 2.09
CA VAL A 3 4.46 -7.45 1.47
C VAL A 3 4.69 -6.35 2.50
N SER A 4 5.90 -5.81 2.54
CA SER A 4 6.23 -4.71 3.45
C SER A 4 5.43 -3.45 3.10
N LEU A 5 4.72 -2.90 4.09
CA LEU A 5 3.93 -1.68 3.93
C LEU A 5 4.81 -0.45 4.10
N GLY A 6 4.99 0.31 3.02
CA GLY A 6 5.61 1.63 2.98
C GLY A 6 4.63 2.77 3.28
N GLY A 7 5.18 3.92 3.63
CA GLY A 7 4.39 5.11 4.00
C GLY A 7 3.94 5.07 5.45
N CYS A 8 2.63 5.09 5.70
CA CYS A 8 2.06 5.07 7.04
C CYS A 8 1.95 3.64 7.58
N SER A 9 2.26 3.46 8.86
CA SER A 9 2.22 2.13 9.50
C SER A 9 0.80 1.60 9.79
N PHE A 10 -0.24 2.41 9.57
CA PHE A 10 -1.64 2.06 9.89
C PHE A 10 -2.53 2.30 8.68
N THR A 11 -3.45 1.36 8.43
CA THR A 11 -4.41 1.43 7.32
C THR A 11 -5.80 1.83 7.79
N TRP A 12 -6.09 1.73 9.08
CA TRP A 12 -7.34 2.19 9.67
C TRP A 12 -7.10 3.17 10.82
N CYS A 13 -8.00 4.15 10.94
CA CYS A 13 -7.93 5.17 11.97
C CYS A 13 -9.33 5.66 12.34
N HIS A 14 -9.68 5.52 13.62
CA HIS A 14 -10.93 6.06 14.17
C HIS A 14 -11.06 7.56 13.86
N LYS A 15 -12.29 8.08 13.77
CA LYS A 15 -12.56 9.49 13.40
C LYS A 15 -11.81 10.51 14.28
N THR A 16 -11.60 10.17 15.55
CA THR A 16 -10.87 11.02 16.52
C THR A 16 -9.35 10.85 16.48
N ALA A 17 -8.81 9.99 15.61
CA ALA A 17 -7.41 9.61 15.49
C ALA A 17 -6.73 8.98 16.73
N ALA A 18 -7.49 8.80 17.82
CA ALA A 18 -7.02 8.23 19.08
C ALA A 18 -6.76 6.71 19.01
N LYS A 19 -7.41 6.01 18.07
CA LYS A 19 -7.23 4.56 17.83
C LYS A 19 -6.88 4.33 16.38
N ARG A 20 -5.83 3.54 16.14
CA ARG A 20 -5.31 3.20 14.81
C ARG A 20 -4.86 1.74 14.80
N SER A 21 -4.99 1.09 13.65
CA SER A 21 -4.56 -0.28 13.45
C SER A 21 -4.16 -0.53 11.99
N LYS A 22 -3.33 -1.54 11.76
CA LYS A 22 -3.04 -2.08 10.43
C LYS A 22 -4.01 -3.22 10.18
N LEU A 23 -5.09 -2.97 9.45
CA LEU A 23 -6.12 -3.97 9.16
C LEU A 23 -5.96 -4.57 7.76
N ASP A 24 -5.50 -3.75 6.82
CA ASP A 24 -5.38 -4.07 5.41
C ASP A 24 -3.92 -4.47 5.10
N ARG A 25 -3.73 -5.52 4.32
CA ARG A 25 -2.41 -6.04 3.91
C ARG A 25 -2.50 -6.88 2.64
N PHE A 26 -1.46 -6.84 1.82
CA PHE A 26 -1.31 -7.77 0.69
C PHE A 26 -0.51 -9.01 1.10
N LEU A 27 -1.05 -10.17 0.75
CA LEU A 27 -0.37 -11.46 0.87
C LEU A 27 -0.12 -12.00 -0.54
N VAL A 28 1.13 -12.38 -0.81
CA VAL A 28 1.55 -12.90 -2.12
C VAL A 28 2.24 -14.25 -1.97
N SER A 29 2.25 -15.05 -3.04
CA SER A 29 3.03 -16.29 -3.07
C SER A 29 4.53 -15.98 -3.18
N GLU A 30 5.37 -16.92 -2.73
CA GLU A 30 6.82 -16.81 -2.92
C GLU A 30 7.20 -16.83 -4.41
N SER A 31 6.51 -17.63 -5.22
CA SER A 31 6.71 -17.67 -6.66
C SER A 31 6.50 -16.31 -7.33
N PHE A 32 5.52 -15.54 -6.85
CA PHE A 32 5.24 -14.21 -7.36
C PHE A 32 6.28 -13.17 -6.93
N LEU A 33 6.78 -13.26 -5.70
CA LEU A 33 7.91 -12.42 -5.25
C LEU A 33 9.17 -12.69 -6.06
N ASN A 34 9.42 -13.96 -6.42
CA ASN A 34 10.56 -14.32 -7.25
C ASN A 34 10.45 -13.75 -8.68
N SER A 35 9.23 -13.61 -9.22
CA SER A 35 9.01 -12.96 -10.53
C SER A 35 8.99 -11.43 -10.48
N CYS A 36 8.59 -10.84 -9.35
CA CYS A 36 8.46 -9.39 -9.15
C CYS A 36 9.23 -8.98 -7.89
N PRO A 37 10.57 -9.00 -7.91
CA PRO A 37 11.39 -8.82 -6.71
C PRO A 37 11.30 -7.40 -6.12
N ASN A 38 10.87 -6.42 -6.93
CA ASN A 38 10.78 -5.02 -6.50
C ASN A 38 9.36 -4.59 -6.13
N ILE A 39 8.46 -5.56 -5.89
CA ILE A 39 7.11 -5.25 -5.49
C ILE A 39 7.07 -4.62 -4.09
N ASN A 40 6.31 -3.55 -3.97
CA ASN A 40 6.15 -2.80 -2.74
C ASN A 40 4.68 -2.45 -2.52
N ASP A 41 4.28 -2.40 -1.26
CA ASP A 41 2.99 -1.88 -0.84
C ASP A 41 3.18 -0.47 -0.28
N ILE A 42 2.30 0.47 -0.61
CA ILE A 42 2.31 1.83 -0.07
C ILE A 42 0.92 2.25 0.40
N THR A 43 0.86 2.93 1.54
CA THR A 43 -0.39 3.62 1.92
C THR A 43 -0.57 4.91 1.13
N LEU A 44 -1.78 5.14 0.63
CA LEU A 44 -2.18 6.41 0.03
C LEU A 44 -2.79 7.37 1.07
N GLY A 45 -3.01 8.61 0.63
CA GLY A 45 -3.68 9.63 1.44
C GLY A 45 -5.10 9.23 1.81
N ARG A 46 -5.49 9.55 3.05
CA ARG A 46 -6.87 9.38 3.53
C ARG A 46 -7.69 10.61 3.12
N TYR A 47 -8.92 10.39 2.65
CA TYR A 47 -9.88 11.48 2.39
C TYR A 47 -11.18 11.27 3.17
N LEU A 48 -12.14 10.50 2.64
CA LEU A 48 -13.47 10.34 3.26
C LEU A 48 -13.62 9.07 4.11
N SER A 49 -12.83 8.02 3.84
CA SER A 49 -12.91 6.75 4.56
C SER A 49 -12.16 6.83 5.89
N ASP A 50 -12.53 6.00 6.86
CA ASP A 50 -11.72 5.66 8.04
C ASP A 50 -10.56 4.71 7.74
N HIS A 51 -10.54 4.15 6.53
CA HIS A 51 -9.41 3.44 5.96
C HIS A 51 -8.55 4.34 5.06
N ARG A 52 -7.26 4.02 5.01
CA ARG A 52 -6.29 4.48 4.03
C ARG A 52 -6.18 3.40 2.96
N PRO A 53 -6.40 3.73 1.67
CA PRO A 53 -6.13 2.80 0.60
C PRO A 53 -4.67 2.35 0.62
N ILE A 54 -4.43 1.07 0.36
CA ILE A 54 -3.10 0.50 0.14
C ILE A 54 -2.95 0.11 -1.33
N LEU A 55 -1.75 0.31 -1.87
CA LEU A 55 -1.45 0.09 -3.28
C LEU A 55 -0.24 -0.83 -3.40
N LEU A 56 -0.46 -2.00 -3.98
CA LEU A 56 0.60 -2.90 -4.42
C LEU A 56 1.09 -2.46 -5.80
N ARG A 57 2.39 -2.18 -5.93
CA ARG A 57 3.02 -1.81 -7.20
C ARG A 57 4.39 -2.46 -7.32
N ASP A 58 4.76 -2.84 -8.53
CA ASP A 58 6.17 -3.09 -8.85
C ASP A 58 6.94 -1.76 -8.88
N ALA A 59 8.28 -1.80 -8.91
CA ALA A 59 9.17 -0.63 -8.92
C ALA A 59 8.63 0.54 -9.73
N HIS A 60 9.00 1.77 -9.36
CA HIS A 60 8.49 2.98 -10.01
C HIS A 60 8.83 3.06 -11.50
N VAL A 61 7.98 2.45 -12.33
CA VAL A 61 7.96 2.65 -13.76
C VAL A 61 7.47 4.08 -13.98
N ASP A 62 8.39 4.94 -14.38
CA ASP A 62 8.03 6.23 -14.95
C ASP A 62 7.43 5.96 -16.34
N TYR A 63 6.11 6.11 -16.45
CA TYR A 63 5.39 5.95 -17.70
C TYR A 63 5.53 7.17 -18.62
N GLY A 64 6.33 8.18 -18.21
CA GLY A 64 6.47 9.44 -18.89
C GLY A 64 5.31 10.40 -18.59
N PRO A 65 5.30 11.57 -19.23
CA PRO A 65 4.23 12.55 -19.05
C PRO A 65 2.87 11.96 -19.43
N THR A 66 1.84 12.30 -18.67
CA THR A 66 0.45 11.96 -19.00
C THR A 66 0.14 12.50 -20.40
N PRO A 67 -0.39 11.69 -21.33
CA PRO A 67 -0.75 12.19 -22.65
C PRO A 67 -1.89 13.21 -22.49
N PHE A 68 -1.58 14.48 -22.80
CA PHE A 68 -2.44 15.66 -22.99
C PHE A 68 -3.35 16.08 -21.82
#